data_AF-A0A938X3Y7-F1
#
_entry.id   AF-A0A938X3Y7-F1
#
_cell.length_a   1.000
_cell.length_b   1.000
_cell.length_c   1.000
_cell.angle_alpha   90.00
_cell.angle_beta   90.00
_cell.angle_gamma   90.00
#
_symmetry.space_group_name_H-M   'P 1'
#
loop_
_entity.id
_entity.type
_entity.pdbx_description
1 polymer ?
#
loop_
_entity_poly.entity_id
_entity_poly.type
_entity_poly.pdbx_seq_one_letter_code
_entity_poly.pdbx_strand_id
1 'polypeptide(L)' 'MKKDILIELSDENNGYLFTAEVLSHRISKTYLSKFVKENSYERVAHGIYAAPD' A
#
# COMPACT_ATOMS: atom_id res chain seq x y z
N MET A 1 -10.47 -9.61 -2.83
CA MET A 1 -10.98 -8.22 -3.07
C MET A 1 -9.79 -7.26 -3.10
N LYS A 2 -9.90 -6.02 -3.61
CA LYS A 2 -8.74 -5.10 -3.77
C LYS A 2 -7.94 -4.83 -2.48
N LYS A 3 -8.62 -4.85 -1.33
CA LYS A 3 -8.01 -4.71 0.00
C LYS A 3 -7.06 -5.87 0.30
N ASP A 4 -7.46 -7.10 -0.01
CA ASP A 4 -6.69 -8.30 0.32
C ASP A 4 -5.34 -8.30 -0.42
N ILE A 5 -5.34 -7.84 -1.67
CA ILE A 5 -4.10 -7.67 -2.46
C ILE A 5 -3.15 -6.66 -1.80
N LEU A 6 -3.64 -5.56 -1.23
CA LEU A 6 -2.78 -4.60 -0.54
C LEU A 6 -2.21 -5.15 0.76
N ILE A 7 -2.94 -6.01 1.46
CA ILE A 7 -2.45 -6.68 2.66
C ILE A 7 -1.35 -7.67 2.27
N GLU A 8 -1.62 -8.52 1.28
CA GLU A 8 -0.66 -9.49 0.76
C GLU A 8 0.64 -8.81 0.28
N LEU A 9 0.52 -7.75 -0.53
CA LEU A 9 1.68 -6.97 -0.97
C LEU A 9 2.45 -6.34 0.19
N SER A 10 1.76 -5.86 1.22
CA SER A 10 2.42 -5.32 2.42
C SER A 10 3.18 -6.42 3.15
N ASP A 11 2.56 -7.57 3.37
CA ASP A 11 3.14 -8.71 4.08
C ASP A 11 4.35 -9.27 3.33
N GLU A 12 4.25 -9.46 2.02
CA GLU A 12 5.35 -9.91 1.14
C GLU A 12 6.54 -8.95 1.15
N ASN A 13 6.27 -7.65 1.31
CA ASN A 13 7.28 -6.60 1.34
C ASN A 13 7.71 -6.20 2.75
N ASN A 14 7.45 -7.00 3.79
CA ASN A 14 7.81 -6.71 5.18
C ASN A 14 7.21 -5.38 5.70
N GLY A 15 5.92 -5.17 5.47
CA GLY A 15 5.19 -3.99 5.91
C GLY A 15 5.26 -2.81 4.95
N TYR A 16 5.80 -2.96 3.74
CA TYR A 16 5.93 -1.85 2.80
C TYR A 16 4.95 -1.96 1.62
N LEU A 17 4.39 -0.82 1.22
CA LEU A 17 3.60 -0.67 0.01
C LEU A 17 4.29 0.24 -0.99
N PHE A 18 4.59 -0.32 -2.16
CA PHE A 18 5.15 0.41 -3.28
C PHE A 18 4.07 0.80 -4.29
N THR A 19 3.95 2.10 -4.55
CA THR A 19 2.96 2.63 -5.50
C THR A 19 3.10 2.01 -6.89
N ALA A 20 4.33 1.73 -7.33
CA ALA A 20 4.59 1.09 -8.62
C ALA A 20 3.96 -0.31 -8.72
N GLU A 21 4.08 -1.09 -7.65
CA GLU A 21 3.53 -2.44 -7.57
C GLU A 21 2.01 -2.42 -7.42
N VAL A 22 1.48 -1.56 -6.56
CA VAL A 22 0.02 -1.38 -6.44
C VAL A 22 -0.63 -1.04 -7.79
N LEU A 23 0.04 -0.21 -8.61
CA LEU A 23 -0.42 0.13 -9.96
C LEU A 23 -0.33 -1.05 -10.94
N SER A 24 0.66 -1.95 -10.82
CA SER A 24 0.78 -3.15 -11.66
C SER A 24 -0.40 -4.11 -11.41
N HIS A 25 -0.91 -4.15 -10.17
CA HIS A 25 -2.12 -4.88 -9.77
C HIS A 25 -3.45 -4.16 -10.12
N ARG A 26 -3.41 -3.12 -10.98
CA ARG A 26 -4.59 -2.34 -11.42
C ARG A 26 -5.37 -1.67 -10.28
N ILE A 27 -4.70 -1.42 -9.15
CA ILE A 27 -5.26 -0.66 -8.04
C ILE A 27 -4.90 0.82 -8.25
N SER A 28 -5.91 1.70 -8.22
CA SER A 28 -5.69 3.12 -8.49
C SER A 28 -4.99 3.82 -7.32
N LYS A 29 -4.25 4.90 -7.63
CA LYS A 29 -3.65 5.76 -6.60
C LYS A 29 -4.67 6.26 -5.58
N THR A 30 -5.89 6.60 -6.03
CA THR A 30 -6.97 7.04 -5.14
C THR A 30 -7.36 5.96 -4.13
N TYR A 31 -7.43 4.70 -4.56
CA TYR A 31 -7.72 3.58 -3.66
C TYR A 31 -6.58 3.35 -2.67
N LEU A 32 -5.33 3.39 -3.15
CA LEU A 32 -4.14 3.31 -2.30
C LEU A 32 -4.14 4.43 -1.25
N SER A 33 -4.36 5.69 -1.66
CA SER A 33 -4.40 6.84 -0.74
C SER A 33 -5.48 6.71 0.33
N LYS A 34 -6.64 6.13 -0.01
CA LYS A 34 -7.68 5.83 0.96
C LYS A 34 -7.23 4.74 1.93
N PHE A 35 -6.69 3.63 1.41
CA PHE A 35 -6.22 2.50 2.21
C PHE A 35 -5.12 2.89 3.20
N VAL A 36 -4.06 3.58 2.74
CA VAL A 36 -2.94 3.98 3.61
C VAL A 36 -3.40 4.90 4.74
N LYS A 37 -4.36 5.79 4.45
CA LYS A 37 -4.95 6.68 5.46
C LYS A 37 -5.82 5.92 6.47
N GLU A 38 -6.64 4.98 6.01
CA GLU A 38 -7.55 4.21 6.87
C GLU A 38 -6.82 3.18 7.75
N ASN A 39 -5.62 2.74 7.35
CA ASN A 39 -4.84 1.72 8.05
C ASN A 39 -3.53 2.28 8.64
N SER A 40 -3.44 3.60 8.79
CA SER A 40 -2.31 4.29 9.46
C SER A 40 -0.92 4.00 8.87
N TYR A 41 -0.83 3.78 7.55
CA TYR A 41 0.45 3.67 6.88
C TYR A 41 1.10 5.04 6.73
N GLU A 42 2.41 5.10 6.96
CA GLU A 42 3.20 6.33 6.87
C GLU A 42 3.98 6.39 5.56
N ARG A 43 4.02 7.56 4.92
CA ARG A 43 4.82 7.74 3.71
C ARG A 43 6.27 7.98 4.07
N VAL A 44 7.13 6.99 3.83
CA VAL A 44 8.57 7.05 4.15
C VAL A 44 9.43 7.55 2.99
N ALA A 45 8.94 7.46 1.75
CA ALA A 45 9.62 7.99 0.57
C ALA A 45 8.65 8.26 -0.59
N HIS A 46 9.17 8.67 -1.75
CA HIS A 46 8.33 8.91 -2.92
C HIS A 46 7.68 7.60 -3.41
N GLY A 47 6.38 7.47 -3.18
CA GLY A 47 5.61 6.30 -3.59
C GLY A 47 5.82 5.07 -2.70
N ILE A 48 6.44 5.21 -1.53
CA ILE A 48 6.70 4.13 -0.57
C ILE A 48 5.97 4.46 0.74
N TYR A 49 5.19 3.50 1.22
CA TYR A 49 4.45 3.59 2.47
C TYR A 49 4.84 2.44 3.39
N ALA A 50 4.98 2.69 4.68
CA ALA A 50 5.27 1.69 5.71
C ALA A 50 4.02 1.47 6.58
N ALA A 51 3.72 0.22 6.90
CA ALA A 51 2.71 -0.15 7.86
C ALA A 51 3.07 0.39 9.26
N PRO A 52 2.07 0.67 10.12
CA PRO A 52 2.34 0.97 11.52
C PRO A 52 2.98 -0.24 12.21
N ASP A 53 3.81 0.03 13.23
CA ASP A 53 4.39 -1.01 14.12
C ASP A 53 3.33 -1.88 14.82
#